data_AF-A0A930ISS7-F1
#
_entry.id   AF-A0A930ISS7-F1
#
_cell.length_a   1.000
_cell.length_b   1.000
_cell.length_c   1.000
_cell.angle_alpha   90.00
_cell.angle_beta   90.00
_cell.angle_gamma   90.00
#
_symmetry.space_group_name_H-M   'P 1'
#
loop_
_entity.id
_entity.type
_entity.pdbx_description
1 polymer ?
#
loop_
_entity_poly.entity_id
_entity_poly.type
_entity_poly.pdbx_seq_one_letter_code
_entity_poly.pdbx_strand_id
1 'polypeptide(L)'
;MDTTSLTKRLKIEIDGWPSLGGNEISKEDIRNTKERLGPKEEIIKAFGLNLFSFSVSLLFTNYAIYIKDIQNKTEDIIRWWEITKVSYENEHFMFFNSEGKNFKNINVRTFFPKEISIYTGVGFSGDLTSVASIAPNPLQLAQENKYSEAIEAVNYYITIESSIELYVTRAFIYYDKAIKSNDNKNLLQEALTEIEKTIDYCKDHEECWKLHKYKGHLLELMGKITDSRNAYMKSLAEAPEEQKYELQNRTTKLEEANADLWDNYILRVPYKERKYIMLVEDSKIKNCAVSGITIFNSSNVPNCINFYDNMPLNNELYVGHPYNPSVYIPYNQAEDILFQDKIQEFCYILQQLGAEEITITSLKGRKINETNNKKEEVEVAANAGRFGNASLNIDSSTSNLMDRTSHEQYDVKYVYDPIDMPKVPSETIWYQNQPKWQRIVQSRIDGNTLEWTECISSKLKFFTSSSEKEDIKAKLKVLMANIEGRSYKEEEKQLKEETETIWRVSVKFRSKKLLQEKSQSRNTISSTLTDTEKEFLNEVRFCIEDDGVIDNSEQIFLNKTREKFGLTEERAKELQESLLKPQFTENEKEYINALSELMIDGQIPESAQRIVERFRNLYEIDEQRANEIEKKYAHGL
;
A
#
# COMPACT_ATOMS: atom_id res chain seq x y z
N MET A 1 -44.56 3.73 -2.76
CA MET A 1 -45.60 2.73 -2.89
C MET A 1 -46.77 3.33 -2.15
N ASP A 2 -47.97 3.41 -2.71
CA ASP A 2 -49.11 3.93 -1.94
C ASP A 2 -49.49 2.92 -0.84
N THR A 3 -49.01 3.21 0.36
CA THR A 3 -49.19 2.36 1.55
C THR A 3 -50.67 2.17 1.89
N THR A 4 -51.49 3.20 1.62
CA THR A 4 -52.94 3.17 1.81
C THR A 4 -53.59 2.19 0.85
N SER A 5 -53.13 2.18 -0.40
CA SER A 5 -53.58 1.24 -1.43
C SER A 5 -53.17 -0.21 -1.10
N LEU A 6 -51.94 -0.43 -0.63
CA LEU A 6 -51.48 -1.75 -0.20
C LEU A 6 -52.31 -2.31 0.94
N THR A 7 -52.43 -1.58 2.07
CA THR A 7 -53.20 -2.06 3.22
C THR A 7 -54.65 -2.32 2.84
N LYS A 8 -55.25 -1.44 2.01
CA LYS A 8 -56.64 -1.63 1.55
C LYS A 8 -56.82 -2.93 0.77
N ARG A 9 -55.89 -3.25 -0.14
CA ARG A 9 -55.94 -4.49 -0.93
C ARG A 9 -55.75 -5.73 -0.06
N LEU A 10 -54.75 -5.72 0.83
CA LEU A 10 -54.52 -6.81 1.79
C LEU A 10 -55.75 -7.03 2.68
N LYS A 11 -56.37 -5.94 3.16
CA LYS A 11 -57.58 -6.00 3.97
C LYS A 11 -58.75 -6.65 3.24
N ILE A 12 -59.01 -6.26 1.98
CA ILE A 12 -60.09 -6.84 1.18
C ILE A 12 -59.91 -8.37 1.05
N GLU A 13 -58.69 -8.82 0.80
CA GLU A 13 -58.37 -10.25 0.67
C GLU A 13 -58.53 -10.99 2.01
N ILE A 14 -57.97 -10.45 3.10
CA ILE A 14 -58.00 -11.05 4.45
C ILE A 14 -59.40 -11.06 5.05
N ASP A 15 -60.23 -10.07 4.74
CA ASP A 15 -61.65 -10.03 5.16
C ASP A 15 -62.48 -11.13 4.47
N GLY A 16 -62.02 -11.64 3.32
CA GLY A 16 -62.66 -12.74 2.58
C GLY A 16 -62.36 -14.15 3.12
N TRP A 17 -61.43 -14.29 4.08
CA TRP A 17 -61.00 -15.58 4.60
C TRP A 17 -62.07 -16.33 5.42
N PRO A 18 -62.01 -17.68 5.47
CA PRO A 18 -62.84 -18.45 6.38
C PRO A 18 -62.58 -18.10 7.86
N SER A 19 -63.54 -18.41 8.73
CA SER A 19 -63.36 -18.23 10.17
C SER A 19 -62.23 -19.12 10.69
N LEU A 20 -61.24 -18.50 11.34
CA LEU A 20 -60.10 -19.18 11.95
C LEU A 20 -60.44 -19.84 13.31
N GLY A 21 -61.68 -19.73 13.78
CA GLY A 21 -62.14 -20.39 15.01
C GLY A 21 -61.60 -19.81 16.32
N GLY A 22 -60.84 -18.70 16.26
CA GLY A 22 -60.37 -17.91 17.40
C GLY A 22 -61.31 -16.77 17.79
N ASN A 23 -61.11 -16.22 18.99
CA ASN A 23 -61.79 -15.00 19.41
C ASN A 23 -60.99 -13.78 18.93
N GLU A 24 -61.65 -12.74 18.46
CA GLU A 24 -60.97 -11.48 18.18
C GLU A 24 -60.33 -10.93 19.45
N ILE A 25 -59.10 -10.44 19.30
CA ILE A 25 -58.35 -9.82 20.39
C ILE A 25 -59.07 -8.54 20.85
N SER A 26 -59.00 -8.24 22.15
CA SER A 26 -59.67 -7.07 22.71
C SER A 26 -59.14 -5.76 22.10
N LYS A 27 -59.97 -4.71 22.05
CA LYS A 27 -59.54 -3.38 21.54
C LYS A 27 -58.36 -2.81 22.30
N GLU A 28 -58.25 -3.13 23.60
CA GLU A 28 -57.16 -2.71 24.47
C GLU A 28 -55.84 -3.40 24.06
N ASP A 29 -55.89 -4.71 23.85
CA ASP A 29 -54.73 -5.49 23.40
C ASP A 29 -54.29 -5.12 21.98
N ILE A 30 -55.23 -4.79 21.09
CA ILE A 30 -54.93 -4.24 19.76
C ILE A 30 -54.21 -2.90 19.88
N ARG A 31 -54.63 -2.01 20.79
CA ARG A 31 -53.96 -0.72 21.01
C ARG A 31 -52.53 -0.92 21.52
N ASN A 32 -52.35 -1.77 22.52
CA ASN A 32 -51.03 -2.08 23.09
C ASN A 32 -50.11 -2.72 22.04
N THR A 33 -50.65 -3.59 21.19
CA THR A 33 -49.91 -4.21 20.09
C THR A 33 -49.52 -3.18 19.03
N LYS A 34 -50.40 -2.23 18.71
CA LYS A 34 -50.13 -1.14 17.76
C LYS A 34 -49.05 -0.18 18.26
N GLU A 35 -48.99 0.10 19.56
CA GLU A 35 -47.91 0.88 20.17
C GLU A 35 -46.54 0.19 20.00
N ARG A 36 -46.50 -1.16 19.98
CA ARG A 36 -45.28 -1.93 19.76
C ARG A 36 -44.82 -1.96 18.30
N LEU A 37 -45.74 -2.11 17.34
CA LEU A 37 -45.42 -2.26 15.91
C LEU A 37 -45.08 -0.93 15.22
N GLY A 38 -45.44 0.18 15.85
CA GLY A 38 -45.16 1.51 15.32
C GLY A 38 -46.22 2.00 14.33
N PRO A 39 -46.06 3.24 13.82
CA PRO A 39 -47.15 3.95 13.13
C PRO A 39 -47.41 3.48 11.69
N LYS A 40 -46.47 2.75 11.07
CA LYS A 40 -46.54 2.36 9.66
C LYS A 40 -47.03 0.92 9.43
N GLU A 41 -47.04 0.14 10.50
CA GLU A 41 -47.56 -1.21 10.48
C GLU A 41 -49.00 -1.23 10.97
N GLU A 42 -49.92 -1.54 10.06
CA GLU A 42 -51.35 -1.55 10.33
C GLU A 42 -51.84 -2.96 10.59
N ILE A 43 -52.50 -3.13 11.74
CA ILE A 43 -53.17 -4.37 12.11
C ILE A 43 -54.42 -4.53 11.24
N ILE A 44 -54.48 -5.60 10.46
CA ILE A 44 -55.63 -5.96 9.62
C ILE A 44 -56.57 -6.86 10.40
N LYS A 45 -56.05 -7.91 11.03
CA LYS A 45 -56.85 -8.89 11.79
C LYS A 45 -56.04 -9.47 12.95
N ALA A 46 -56.67 -9.72 14.09
CA ALA A 46 -56.00 -10.16 15.31
C ALA A 46 -56.86 -11.17 16.06
N PHE A 47 -56.32 -12.36 16.31
CA PHE A 47 -57.04 -13.47 16.96
C PHE A 47 -56.26 -14.04 18.14
N GLY A 48 -56.98 -14.34 19.21
CA GLY A 48 -56.50 -15.15 20.32
C GLY A 48 -57.08 -16.57 20.24
N LEU A 49 -56.24 -17.57 20.43
CA LEU A 49 -56.61 -18.98 20.41
C LEU A 49 -56.50 -19.59 21.82
N ASN A 50 -57.57 -20.30 22.24
CA ASN A 50 -57.92 -20.88 23.56
C ASN A 50 -58.75 -20.05 24.57
N LEU A 51 -59.66 -20.76 25.25
CA LEU A 51 -60.88 -20.28 25.95
C LEU A 51 -60.70 -19.70 27.37
N PHE A 52 -59.52 -19.79 27.99
CA PHE A 52 -59.36 -19.33 29.39
C PHE A 52 -58.07 -18.55 29.70
N SER A 53 -57.07 -18.57 28.82
CA SER A 53 -55.88 -17.70 28.82
C SER A 53 -55.22 -17.91 27.45
N PHE A 54 -55.17 -16.90 26.59
CA PHE A 54 -54.68 -17.03 25.21
C PHE A 54 -53.31 -17.73 25.18
N SER A 55 -53.23 -18.94 24.59
CA SER A 55 -51.96 -19.67 24.51
C SER A 55 -51.19 -19.28 23.24
N VAL A 56 -51.91 -18.98 22.16
CA VAL A 56 -51.35 -18.48 20.90
C VAL A 56 -52.15 -17.28 20.43
N SER A 57 -51.47 -16.20 20.04
CA SER A 57 -52.07 -15.04 19.37
C SER A 57 -51.57 -14.93 17.93
N LEU A 58 -52.51 -14.83 17.00
CA LEU A 58 -52.26 -14.57 15.58
C LEU A 58 -52.55 -13.12 15.26
N LEU A 59 -51.64 -12.47 14.57
CA LEU A 59 -51.79 -11.10 14.12
C LEU A 59 -51.39 -11.01 12.65
N PHE A 60 -52.32 -10.51 11.84
CA PHE A 60 -52.11 -10.22 10.43
C PHE A 60 -52.00 -8.71 10.27
N THR A 61 -50.85 -8.25 9.77
CA THR A 61 -50.61 -6.84 9.47
C THR A 61 -50.47 -6.62 7.97
N ASN A 62 -50.30 -5.38 7.55
CA ASN A 62 -49.93 -5.03 6.18
C ASN A 62 -48.49 -5.45 5.81
N TYR A 63 -47.72 -6.02 6.74
CA TYR A 63 -46.32 -6.40 6.55
C TYR A 63 -46.05 -7.89 6.75
N ALA A 64 -46.63 -8.49 7.80
CA ALA A 64 -46.32 -9.86 8.20
C ALA A 64 -47.48 -10.56 8.92
N ILE A 65 -47.29 -11.87 9.13
CA ILE A 65 -48.01 -12.69 10.08
C ILE A 65 -47.14 -12.80 11.34
N TYR A 66 -47.68 -12.39 12.49
CA TYR A 66 -47.07 -12.65 13.79
C TYR A 66 -47.82 -13.76 14.48
N ILE A 67 -47.08 -14.79 14.89
CA ILE A 67 -47.59 -15.95 15.61
C ILE A 67 -46.87 -15.98 16.95
N LYS A 68 -47.55 -15.56 18.01
CA LYS A 68 -46.95 -15.50 19.35
C LYS A 68 -47.54 -16.59 20.22
N ASP A 69 -46.68 -17.47 20.71
CA ASP A 69 -47.01 -18.45 21.73
C ASP A 69 -46.66 -17.87 23.11
N ILE A 70 -47.70 -17.56 23.89
CA ILE A 70 -47.59 -16.90 25.18
C ILE A 70 -47.05 -17.89 26.24
N GLN A 71 -47.32 -19.19 26.10
CA GLN A 71 -46.87 -20.21 27.05
C GLN A 71 -45.38 -20.50 26.86
N ASN A 72 -44.93 -20.63 25.62
CA ASN A 72 -43.55 -20.94 25.29
C ASN A 72 -42.66 -19.68 25.11
N LYS A 73 -43.26 -18.49 25.18
CA LYS A 73 -42.60 -17.19 24.96
C LYS A 73 -41.87 -17.12 23.62
N THR A 74 -42.44 -17.73 22.58
CA THR A 74 -41.90 -17.68 21.21
C THR A 74 -42.76 -16.76 20.35
N GLU A 75 -42.12 -16.07 19.41
CA GLU A 75 -42.79 -15.25 18.41
C GLU A 75 -42.19 -15.59 17.05
N ASP A 76 -43.03 -16.10 16.16
CA ASP A 76 -42.69 -16.34 14.76
C ASP A 76 -43.23 -15.20 13.91
N ILE A 77 -42.39 -14.68 13.02
CA ILE A 77 -42.74 -13.62 12.07
C ILE A 77 -42.57 -14.19 10.67
N ILE A 78 -43.62 -14.10 9.85
CA ILE A 78 -43.60 -14.53 8.45
C ILE A 78 -43.98 -13.31 7.62
N ARG A 79 -43.02 -12.73 6.90
CA ARG A 79 -43.24 -11.48 6.15
C ARG A 79 -43.91 -11.79 4.82
N TRP A 80 -44.91 -10.99 4.44
CA TRP A 80 -45.67 -11.25 3.21
C TRP A 80 -44.80 -11.26 1.96
N TRP A 81 -43.81 -10.36 1.91
CA TRP A 81 -42.92 -10.20 0.76
C TRP A 81 -41.93 -11.36 0.60
N GLU A 82 -41.70 -12.19 1.64
CA GLU A 82 -40.83 -13.37 1.56
C GLU A 82 -41.53 -14.57 0.92
N ILE A 83 -42.87 -14.58 0.92
CA ILE A 83 -43.69 -15.71 0.49
C ILE A 83 -44.00 -15.60 -1.00
N THR A 84 -43.70 -16.66 -1.75
CA THR A 84 -44.16 -16.83 -3.14
C THR A 84 -45.29 -17.84 -3.26
N LYS A 85 -45.30 -18.83 -2.36
CA LYS A 85 -46.30 -19.90 -2.34
C LYS A 85 -46.46 -20.46 -0.94
N VAL A 86 -47.68 -20.86 -0.61
CA VAL A 86 -47.97 -21.72 0.54
C VAL A 86 -48.61 -23.02 0.04
N SER A 87 -48.12 -24.18 0.49
CA SER A 87 -48.80 -25.47 0.27
C SER A 87 -49.33 -26.03 1.59
N TYR A 88 -50.29 -26.94 1.51
CA TYR A 88 -50.84 -27.65 2.65
C TYR A 88 -50.54 -29.15 2.52
N GLU A 89 -49.70 -29.68 3.42
CA GLU A 89 -49.23 -31.07 3.40
C GLU A 89 -49.13 -31.59 4.84
N ASN A 90 -49.64 -32.80 5.11
CA ASN A 90 -49.52 -33.49 6.41
C ASN A 90 -49.89 -32.61 7.63
N GLU A 91 -51.03 -31.90 7.57
CA GLU A 91 -51.48 -30.95 8.62
C GLU A 91 -50.56 -29.75 8.84
N HIS A 92 -49.70 -29.39 7.88
CA HIS A 92 -48.83 -28.22 7.95
C HIS A 92 -49.00 -27.31 6.73
N PHE A 93 -48.90 -26.00 6.98
CA PHE A 93 -48.68 -24.99 5.95
C PHE A 93 -47.18 -24.84 5.72
N MET A 94 -46.77 -25.08 4.49
CA MET A 94 -45.38 -25.03 4.03
C MET A 94 -45.18 -23.73 3.25
N PHE A 95 -44.29 -22.85 3.73
CA PHE A 95 -44.06 -21.52 3.13
C PHE A 95 -42.80 -21.53 2.29
N PHE A 96 -42.92 -21.12 1.03
CA PHE A 96 -41.84 -21.12 0.05
C PHE A 96 -41.44 -19.69 -0.31
N ASN A 97 -40.13 -19.47 -0.50
CA ASN A 97 -39.57 -18.20 -0.95
C ASN A 97 -39.37 -18.17 -2.49
N SER A 98 -38.77 -17.10 -3.01
CA SER A 98 -38.51 -16.93 -4.45
C SER A 98 -37.51 -17.92 -5.04
N GLU A 99 -36.70 -18.57 -4.20
CA GLU A 99 -35.79 -19.65 -4.61
C GLU A 99 -36.49 -21.02 -4.66
N GLY A 100 -37.78 -21.08 -4.30
CA GLY A 100 -38.53 -22.33 -4.17
C GLY A 100 -38.14 -23.13 -2.92
N LYS A 101 -37.34 -22.55 -2.01
CA LYS A 101 -36.96 -23.18 -0.74
C LYS A 101 -38.10 -23.03 0.26
N ASN A 102 -38.49 -24.15 0.86
CA ASN A 102 -39.35 -24.11 2.03
C ASN A 102 -38.56 -23.57 3.23
N PHE A 103 -39.01 -22.43 3.78
CA PHE A 103 -38.33 -21.75 4.88
C PHE A 103 -39.11 -21.79 6.20
N LYS A 104 -40.40 -22.15 6.17
CA LYS A 104 -41.22 -22.23 7.39
C LYS A 104 -42.32 -23.28 7.25
N ASN A 105 -42.50 -24.06 8.31
CA ASN A 105 -43.58 -25.04 8.45
C ASN A 105 -44.41 -24.68 9.67
N ILE A 106 -45.70 -24.39 9.47
CA ILE A 106 -46.61 -24.06 10.57
C ILE A 106 -47.71 -25.11 10.63
N ASN A 107 -47.92 -25.69 11.81
CA ASN A 107 -49.00 -26.64 12.01
C ASN A 107 -50.36 -25.96 11.77
N VAL A 108 -51.28 -26.63 11.10
CA VAL A 108 -52.62 -26.11 10.79
C VAL A 108 -53.38 -25.68 12.03
N ARG A 109 -53.13 -26.34 13.18
CA ARG A 109 -53.77 -26.04 14.46
C ARG A 109 -53.40 -24.66 15.00
N THR A 110 -52.30 -24.08 14.52
CA THR A 110 -51.91 -22.70 14.81
C THR A 110 -52.90 -21.70 14.23
N PHE A 111 -53.52 -22.01 13.08
CA PHE A 111 -54.55 -21.16 12.45
C PHE A 111 -55.96 -21.62 12.79
N PHE A 112 -56.17 -22.93 12.94
CA PHE A 112 -57.47 -23.54 13.18
C PHE A 112 -57.40 -24.48 14.39
N PRO A 113 -57.77 -24.05 15.61
CA PRO A 113 -57.66 -24.87 16.82
C PRO A 113 -58.46 -26.18 16.80
N LYS A 114 -59.47 -26.24 15.92
CA LYS A 114 -60.30 -27.42 15.68
C LYS A 114 -59.85 -28.11 14.39
N GLU A 115 -60.10 -29.40 14.32
CA GLU A 115 -59.85 -30.18 13.10
C GLU A 115 -60.58 -29.58 11.90
N ILE A 116 -59.86 -29.47 10.77
CA ILE A 116 -60.39 -28.94 9.52
C ILE A 116 -60.30 -29.98 8.41
N SER A 117 -61.14 -29.83 7.39
CA SER A 117 -61.06 -30.68 6.20
C SER A 117 -59.81 -30.38 5.36
N ILE A 118 -59.34 -31.37 4.60
CA ILE A 118 -58.24 -31.19 3.63
C ILE A 118 -58.58 -30.05 2.64
N TYR A 119 -59.83 -29.97 2.19
CA TYR A 119 -60.27 -28.88 1.29
C TYR A 119 -60.12 -27.50 1.92
N THR A 120 -60.40 -27.37 3.21
CA THR A 120 -60.22 -26.11 3.95
C THR A 120 -58.74 -25.76 4.08
N GLY A 121 -57.89 -26.74 4.37
CA GLY A 121 -56.43 -26.55 4.43
C GLY A 121 -55.86 -26.11 3.08
N VAL A 122 -56.20 -26.81 2.00
CA VAL A 122 -55.77 -26.44 0.64
C VAL A 122 -56.29 -25.06 0.25
N GLY A 123 -57.57 -24.77 0.50
CA GLY A 123 -58.17 -23.46 0.23
C GLY A 123 -57.45 -22.32 0.94
N PHE A 124 -57.21 -22.47 2.25
CA PHE A 124 -56.54 -21.44 3.04
C PHE A 124 -55.05 -21.26 2.66
N SER A 125 -54.36 -22.32 2.22
CA SER A 125 -53.01 -22.16 1.66
C SER A 125 -53.02 -21.34 0.36
N GLY A 126 -54.08 -21.46 -0.45
CA GLY A 126 -54.34 -20.59 -1.59
C GLY A 126 -54.57 -19.14 -1.16
N ASP A 127 -55.42 -18.92 -0.16
CA ASP A 127 -55.70 -17.59 0.39
C ASP A 127 -54.44 -16.89 0.92
N LEU A 128 -53.58 -17.62 1.66
CA LEU A 128 -52.29 -17.11 2.13
C LEU A 128 -51.36 -16.74 0.97
N THR A 129 -51.36 -17.55 -0.09
CA THR A 129 -50.58 -17.28 -1.33
C THR A 129 -51.11 -16.05 -2.05
N SER A 130 -52.44 -15.89 -2.13
CA SER A 130 -53.08 -14.71 -2.74
C SER A 130 -52.72 -13.43 -2.00
N VAL A 131 -52.77 -13.43 -0.67
CA VAL A 131 -52.36 -12.28 0.15
C VAL A 131 -50.87 -11.95 -0.05
N ALA A 132 -50.00 -12.95 -0.02
CA ALA A 132 -48.58 -12.76 -0.28
C ALA A 132 -48.32 -12.11 -1.66
N SER A 133 -49.06 -12.51 -2.70
CA SER A 133 -48.92 -11.96 -4.06
C SER A 133 -49.28 -10.46 -4.18
N ILE A 134 -50.00 -9.90 -3.21
CA ILE A 134 -50.32 -8.47 -3.14
C ILE A 134 -49.11 -7.67 -2.64
N ALA A 135 -48.27 -8.26 -1.78
CA ALA A 135 -47.07 -7.64 -1.24
C ALA A 135 -45.90 -7.75 -2.25
N PRO A 136 -45.29 -6.65 -2.68
CA PRO A 136 -44.20 -6.70 -3.65
C PRO A 136 -42.93 -7.31 -3.04
N ASN A 137 -42.43 -8.39 -3.64
CA ASN A 137 -41.11 -8.91 -3.31
C ASN A 137 -40.02 -8.06 -3.99
N PRO A 138 -39.16 -7.33 -3.24
CA PRO A 138 -38.16 -6.45 -3.84
C PRO A 138 -37.14 -7.18 -4.73
N LEU A 139 -36.75 -8.40 -4.35
CA LEU A 139 -35.79 -9.21 -5.11
C LEU A 139 -36.39 -9.71 -6.41
N GLN A 140 -37.65 -10.16 -6.40
CA GLN A 140 -38.36 -10.56 -7.61
C GLN A 140 -38.53 -9.38 -8.58
N LEU A 141 -38.90 -8.21 -8.07
CA LEU A 141 -38.98 -7.00 -8.89
C LEU A 141 -37.64 -6.64 -9.53
N ALA A 142 -36.53 -6.77 -8.79
CA ALA A 142 -35.19 -6.57 -9.34
C ALA A 142 -34.83 -7.61 -10.42
N GLN A 143 -35.20 -8.88 -10.24
CA GLN A 143 -35.05 -9.93 -11.25
C GLN A 143 -35.82 -9.61 -12.54
N GLU A 144 -37.01 -9.01 -12.41
CA GLU A 144 -37.82 -8.50 -13.52
C GLU A 144 -37.34 -7.16 -14.11
N ASN A 145 -36.20 -6.63 -13.64
CA ASN A 145 -35.62 -5.33 -13.99
C ASN A 145 -36.50 -4.11 -13.64
N LYS A 146 -37.45 -4.28 -12.71
CA LYS A 146 -38.32 -3.23 -12.15
C LYS A 146 -37.67 -2.56 -10.95
N TYR A 147 -36.52 -1.94 -11.17
CA TYR A 147 -35.66 -1.43 -10.09
C TYR A 147 -36.28 -0.30 -9.29
N SER A 148 -37.04 0.59 -9.93
CA SER A 148 -37.71 1.69 -9.24
C SER A 148 -38.74 1.16 -8.26
N GLU A 149 -39.57 0.20 -8.68
CA GLU A 149 -40.54 -0.46 -7.80
C GLU A 149 -39.84 -1.28 -6.70
N ALA A 150 -38.74 -1.98 -7.02
CA ALA A 150 -37.98 -2.75 -6.05
C ALA A 150 -37.39 -1.87 -4.93
N ILE A 151 -36.76 -0.75 -5.30
CA ILE A 151 -36.20 0.23 -4.36
C ILE A 151 -37.31 0.87 -3.52
N GLU A 152 -38.45 1.16 -4.14
CA GLU A 152 -39.59 1.74 -3.44
C GLU A 152 -40.20 0.76 -2.42
N ALA A 153 -40.30 -0.52 -2.78
CA ALA A 153 -40.78 -1.59 -1.91
C ALA A 153 -39.85 -1.82 -0.71
N VAL A 154 -38.54 -1.99 -0.94
CA VAL A 154 -37.58 -2.21 0.16
C VAL A 154 -37.49 -1.01 1.10
N ASN A 155 -37.52 0.22 0.57
CA ASN A 155 -37.54 1.43 1.40
C ASN A 155 -38.81 1.53 2.24
N TYR A 156 -39.96 1.10 1.71
CA TYR A 156 -41.17 1.00 2.51
C TYR A 156 -41.01 0.02 3.66
N TYR A 157 -40.48 -1.18 3.41
CA TYR A 157 -40.26 -2.19 4.46
C TYR A 157 -39.26 -1.74 5.52
N ILE A 158 -38.17 -1.07 5.14
CA ILE A 158 -37.20 -0.47 6.09
C ILE A 158 -37.89 0.51 7.05
N THR A 159 -38.96 1.18 6.60
CA THR A 159 -39.70 2.11 7.47
C THR A 159 -40.65 1.43 8.45
N ILE A 160 -40.92 0.15 8.26
CA ILE A 160 -41.67 -0.71 9.19
C ILE A 160 -40.69 -1.40 10.13
N GLU A 161 -39.71 -2.08 9.56
CA GLU A 161 -38.70 -2.85 10.29
C GLU A 161 -37.30 -2.47 9.76
N SER A 162 -36.47 -1.88 10.61
CA SER A 162 -35.09 -1.50 10.27
C SER A 162 -34.13 -2.69 10.46
N SER A 163 -34.32 -3.77 9.69
CA SER A 163 -33.51 -4.99 9.79
C SER A 163 -32.31 -5.01 8.84
N ILE A 164 -31.24 -5.69 9.20
CA ILE A 164 -30.00 -5.80 8.40
C ILE A 164 -30.31 -6.43 7.03
N GLU A 165 -31.17 -7.44 6.98
CA GLU A 165 -31.56 -8.14 5.75
C GLU A 165 -32.18 -7.21 4.72
N LEU A 166 -32.99 -6.23 5.16
CA LEU A 166 -33.60 -5.24 4.28
C LEU A 166 -32.57 -4.25 3.72
N TYR A 167 -31.61 -3.81 4.53
CA TYR A 167 -30.51 -2.96 4.04
C TYR A 167 -29.61 -3.72 3.06
N VAL A 168 -29.27 -4.99 3.35
CA VAL A 168 -28.52 -5.87 2.45
C VAL A 168 -29.29 -6.08 1.14
N THR A 169 -30.60 -6.32 1.21
CA THR A 169 -31.49 -6.44 0.05
C THR A 169 -31.48 -5.16 -0.79
N ARG A 170 -31.57 -3.99 -0.15
CA ARG A 170 -31.49 -2.70 -0.85
C ARG A 170 -30.15 -2.54 -1.55
N ALA A 171 -29.03 -2.77 -0.85
CA ALA A 171 -27.70 -2.69 -1.44
C ALA A 171 -27.54 -3.63 -2.64
N PHE A 172 -28.07 -4.86 -2.56
CA PHE A 172 -28.08 -5.80 -3.67
C PHE A 172 -28.90 -5.30 -4.86
N ILE A 173 -30.07 -4.69 -4.66
CA ILE A 173 -30.90 -4.13 -5.74
C ILE A 173 -30.14 -3.03 -6.47
N TYR A 174 -29.48 -2.13 -5.74
CA TYR A 174 -28.63 -1.09 -6.35
C TYR A 174 -27.46 -1.69 -7.14
N TYR A 175 -26.81 -2.71 -6.59
CA TYR A 175 -25.76 -3.46 -7.27
C TYR A 175 -26.27 -4.10 -8.57
N ASP A 176 -27.34 -4.89 -8.53
CA ASP A 176 -27.89 -5.56 -9.71
C ASP A 176 -28.30 -4.55 -10.80
N LYS A 177 -28.93 -3.44 -10.41
CA LYS A 177 -29.24 -2.31 -11.29
C LYS A 177 -27.99 -1.76 -11.97
N ALA A 178 -26.91 -1.57 -11.22
CA ALA A 178 -25.67 -1.02 -11.74
C ALA A 178 -24.98 -1.97 -12.73
N ILE A 179 -24.89 -3.27 -12.40
CA ILE A 179 -24.26 -4.28 -13.26
C ILE A 179 -25.02 -4.45 -14.59
N LYS A 180 -26.36 -4.42 -14.57
CA LYS A 180 -27.17 -4.52 -15.80
C LYS A 180 -27.21 -3.23 -16.63
N SER A 181 -26.61 -2.15 -16.16
CA SER A 181 -26.63 -0.84 -16.82
C SER A 181 -25.49 -0.59 -17.83
N ASN A 182 -24.73 -1.63 -18.19
CA ASN A 182 -23.63 -1.56 -19.15
C ASN A 182 -22.56 -0.51 -18.76
N ASP A 183 -22.08 -0.60 -17.52
CA ASP A 183 -21.01 0.23 -16.94
C ASP A 183 -21.30 1.74 -16.86
N ASN A 184 -22.56 2.10 -16.60
CA ASN A 184 -22.91 3.48 -16.31
C ASN A 184 -22.23 3.96 -15.01
N LYS A 185 -21.22 4.82 -15.16
CA LYS A 185 -20.39 5.34 -14.05
C LYS A 185 -21.20 5.94 -12.90
N ASN A 186 -22.32 6.62 -13.19
CA ASN A 186 -23.14 7.22 -12.14
C ASN A 186 -23.88 6.14 -11.33
N LEU A 187 -24.37 5.09 -11.98
CA LEU A 187 -25.05 3.97 -11.31
C LEU A 187 -24.07 3.10 -10.54
N LEU A 188 -22.85 2.89 -11.06
CA LEU A 188 -21.77 2.22 -10.33
C LEU A 188 -21.41 2.97 -9.04
N GLN A 189 -21.28 4.29 -9.10
CA GLN A 189 -20.98 5.11 -7.93
C GLN A 189 -22.16 5.18 -6.94
N GLU A 190 -23.41 5.22 -7.43
CA GLU A 190 -24.62 5.15 -6.61
C GLU A 190 -24.65 3.83 -5.81
N ALA A 191 -24.43 2.70 -6.49
CA ALA A 191 -24.40 1.38 -5.87
C ALA A 191 -23.25 1.21 -4.88
N LEU A 192 -22.06 1.70 -5.22
CA LEU A 192 -20.90 1.67 -4.31
C LEU A 192 -21.20 2.44 -3.02
N THR A 193 -21.80 3.63 -3.14
CA THR A 193 -22.16 4.47 -2.00
C THR A 193 -23.19 3.78 -1.09
N GLU A 194 -24.17 3.10 -1.67
CA GLU A 194 -25.18 2.38 -0.89
C GLU A 194 -24.60 1.14 -0.20
N ILE A 195 -23.71 0.41 -0.87
CA ILE A 195 -22.99 -0.72 -0.25
C ILE A 195 -22.14 -0.26 0.91
N GLU A 196 -21.38 0.83 0.77
CA GLU A 196 -20.52 1.35 1.85
C GLU A 196 -21.33 1.77 3.07
N LYS A 197 -22.44 2.47 2.88
CA LYS A 197 -23.38 2.80 3.96
C LYS A 197 -23.92 1.55 4.66
N THR A 198 -24.19 0.50 3.90
CA THR A 198 -24.73 -0.75 4.44
C THR A 198 -23.67 -1.52 5.22
N ILE A 199 -22.43 -1.58 4.72
CA ILE A 199 -21.28 -2.19 5.42
C ILE A 199 -21.08 -1.51 6.78
N ASP A 200 -21.13 -0.18 6.84
CA ASP A 200 -21.00 0.56 8.10
C ASP A 200 -22.12 0.21 9.10
N TYR A 201 -23.34 -0.04 8.60
CA TYR A 201 -24.48 -0.44 9.41
C TYR A 201 -24.40 -1.89 9.91
N CYS A 202 -23.83 -2.81 9.12
CA CYS A 202 -23.81 -4.25 9.41
C CYS A 202 -22.42 -4.84 9.65
N LYS A 203 -21.45 -4.03 10.10
CA LYS A 203 -20.03 -4.40 10.25
C LYS A 203 -19.74 -5.70 11.04
N ASP A 204 -20.64 -6.11 11.93
CA ASP A 204 -20.50 -7.31 12.78
C ASP A 204 -21.44 -8.45 12.34
N HIS A 205 -22.12 -8.32 11.20
CA HIS A 205 -23.09 -9.29 10.70
C HIS A 205 -22.44 -10.36 9.81
N GLU A 206 -22.88 -11.61 9.94
CA GLU A 206 -22.30 -12.75 9.22
C GLU A 206 -22.41 -12.63 7.69
N GLU A 207 -23.33 -11.82 7.19
CA GLU A 207 -23.55 -11.60 5.75
C GLU A 207 -22.76 -10.43 5.15
N CYS A 208 -21.95 -9.72 5.95
CA CYS A 208 -21.19 -8.56 5.49
C CYS A 208 -20.21 -8.92 4.35
N TRP A 209 -19.71 -10.15 4.32
CA TRP A 209 -18.80 -10.63 3.27
C TRP A 209 -19.40 -10.49 1.85
N LYS A 210 -20.73 -10.65 1.69
CA LYS A 210 -21.41 -10.49 0.38
C LYS A 210 -21.32 -9.05 -0.12
N LEU A 211 -21.43 -8.08 0.78
CA LEU A 211 -21.31 -6.66 0.45
C LEU A 211 -19.88 -6.32 0.03
N HIS A 212 -18.88 -6.88 0.70
CA HIS A 212 -17.49 -6.75 0.29
C HIS A 212 -17.22 -7.38 -1.10
N LYS A 213 -17.85 -8.52 -1.41
CA LYS A 213 -17.82 -9.14 -2.77
C LYS A 213 -18.39 -8.19 -3.82
N TYR A 214 -19.57 -7.62 -3.57
CA TYR A 214 -20.21 -6.67 -4.50
C TYR A 214 -19.40 -5.37 -4.65
N LYS A 215 -18.85 -4.85 -3.56
CA LYS A 215 -17.93 -3.69 -3.59
C LYS A 215 -16.72 -3.96 -4.46
N GLY A 216 -16.08 -5.13 -4.32
CA GLY A 216 -14.94 -5.52 -5.15
C GLY A 216 -15.28 -5.51 -6.65
N HIS A 217 -16.43 -6.07 -7.02
CA HIS A 217 -16.86 -6.11 -8.41
C HIS A 217 -17.19 -4.72 -8.98
N LEU A 218 -17.86 -3.85 -8.22
CA LEU A 218 -18.11 -2.47 -8.67
C LEU A 218 -16.81 -1.70 -8.87
N LEU A 219 -15.85 -1.83 -7.95
CA LEU A 219 -14.56 -1.17 -8.05
C LEU A 219 -13.75 -1.67 -9.27
N GLU A 220 -13.86 -2.96 -9.59
CA GLU A 220 -13.28 -3.58 -10.79
C GLU A 220 -13.82 -2.91 -12.06
N LEU A 221 -15.14 -2.80 -12.21
CA LEU A 221 -15.79 -2.15 -13.35
C LEU A 221 -15.47 -0.65 -13.44
N MET A 222 -15.15 -0.02 -12.31
CA MET A 222 -14.72 1.38 -12.24
C MET A 222 -13.21 1.56 -12.53
N GLY A 223 -12.46 0.48 -12.75
CA GLY A 223 -11.02 0.50 -12.99
C GLY A 223 -10.16 0.74 -11.73
N LYS A 224 -10.75 0.62 -10.54
CA LYS A 224 -10.07 0.78 -9.23
C LYS A 224 -9.55 -0.58 -8.75
N ILE A 225 -8.55 -1.11 -9.45
CA ILE A 225 -8.08 -2.49 -9.30
C ILE A 225 -7.52 -2.78 -7.90
N THR A 226 -6.75 -1.87 -7.30
CA THR A 226 -6.19 -2.02 -5.95
C THR A 226 -7.28 -2.08 -4.88
N ASP A 227 -8.23 -1.15 -4.93
CA ASP A 227 -9.38 -1.13 -4.01
C ASP A 227 -10.28 -2.37 -4.21
N SER A 228 -10.46 -2.80 -5.46
CA SER A 228 -11.22 -4.00 -5.82
C SER A 228 -10.60 -5.25 -5.19
N ARG A 229 -9.29 -5.44 -5.37
CA ARG A 229 -8.53 -6.53 -4.74
C ARG A 229 -8.69 -6.52 -3.22
N ASN A 230 -8.55 -5.35 -2.59
CA ASN A 230 -8.70 -5.22 -1.14
C ASN A 230 -10.10 -5.59 -0.65
N ALA A 231 -11.14 -5.22 -1.41
CA ALA A 231 -12.52 -5.59 -1.10
C ALA A 231 -12.76 -7.10 -1.26
N TYR A 232 -12.21 -7.74 -2.30
CA TYR A 232 -12.28 -9.20 -2.45
C TYR A 232 -11.52 -9.94 -1.33
N MET A 233 -10.35 -9.46 -0.93
CA MET A 233 -9.60 -10.03 0.20
C MET A 233 -10.38 -9.92 1.51
N LYS A 234 -11.07 -8.79 1.72
CA LYS A 234 -11.96 -8.59 2.88
C LYS A 234 -13.16 -9.54 2.85
N SER A 235 -13.76 -9.73 1.67
CA SER A 235 -14.82 -10.72 1.48
C SER A 235 -14.33 -12.14 1.77
N LEU A 236 -13.16 -12.53 1.25
CA LEU A 236 -12.55 -13.84 1.46
C LEU A 236 -12.29 -14.14 2.94
N ALA A 237 -11.92 -13.12 3.72
CA ALA A 237 -11.68 -13.22 5.16
C ALA A 237 -12.93 -13.58 5.96
N GLU A 238 -14.08 -13.04 5.55
CA GLU A 238 -15.35 -13.11 6.30
C GLU A 238 -16.29 -14.19 5.76
N ALA A 239 -16.03 -14.69 4.54
CA ALA A 239 -16.91 -15.63 3.87
C ALA A 239 -16.90 -17.03 4.51
N PRO A 240 -18.05 -17.75 4.46
CA PRO A 240 -18.12 -19.18 4.79
C PRO A 240 -17.14 -20.01 3.95
N GLU A 241 -16.68 -21.14 4.48
CA GLU A 241 -15.62 -21.95 3.84
C GLU A 241 -15.97 -22.37 2.40
N GLU A 242 -17.25 -22.65 2.14
CA GLU A 242 -17.78 -23.01 0.82
C GLU A 242 -17.56 -21.92 -0.26
N GLN A 243 -17.49 -20.65 0.16
CA GLN A 243 -17.37 -19.49 -0.72
C GLN A 243 -15.92 -19.04 -0.93
N LYS A 244 -14.99 -19.50 -0.07
CA LYS A 244 -13.60 -19.03 -0.10
C LYS A 244 -12.85 -19.41 -1.38
N TYR A 245 -13.10 -20.59 -1.93
CA TYR A 245 -12.45 -21.04 -3.16
C TYR A 245 -12.80 -20.14 -4.35
N GLU A 246 -14.07 -19.75 -4.50
CA GLU A 246 -14.52 -18.83 -5.57
C GLU A 246 -13.84 -17.46 -5.44
N LEU A 247 -13.83 -16.92 -4.22
CA LEU A 247 -13.24 -15.61 -3.93
C LEU A 247 -11.73 -15.61 -4.15
N GLN A 248 -11.03 -16.67 -3.74
CA GLN A 248 -9.59 -16.82 -3.96
C GLN A 248 -9.25 -16.84 -5.46
N ASN A 249 -9.97 -17.66 -6.25
CA ASN A 249 -9.78 -17.72 -7.70
C ASN A 249 -10.05 -16.36 -8.37
N ARG A 250 -11.02 -15.61 -7.86
CA ARG A 250 -11.35 -14.27 -8.38
C ARG A 250 -10.22 -13.27 -8.09
N THR A 251 -9.63 -13.29 -6.90
CA THR A 251 -8.45 -12.47 -6.56
C THR A 251 -7.27 -12.81 -7.46
N THR A 252 -6.96 -14.11 -7.66
CA THR A 252 -5.85 -14.53 -8.52
C THR A 252 -6.04 -14.08 -9.97
N LYS A 253 -7.24 -14.25 -10.53
CA LYS A 253 -7.54 -13.77 -11.89
C LYS A 253 -7.42 -12.26 -12.04
N LEU A 254 -7.83 -11.50 -11.02
CA LEU A 254 -7.69 -10.04 -11.00
C LEU A 254 -6.21 -9.64 -11.01
N GLU A 255 -5.37 -10.36 -10.27
CA GLU A 255 -3.92 -10.14 -10.25
C GLU A 255 -3.29 -10.46 -11.61
N GLU A 256 -3.58 -11.64 -12.17
CA GLU A 256 -3.08 -12.09 -13.48
C GLU A 256 -3.49 -11.15 -14.62
N ALA A 257 -4.75 -10.71 -14.65
CA ALA A 257 -5.26 -9.80 -15.68
C ALA A 257 -4.61 -8.40 -15.62
N ASN A 258 -3.99 -8.05 -14.50
CA ASN A 258 -3.39 -6.74 -14.26
C ASN A 258 -1.88 -6.86 -13.95
N ALA A 259 -1.17 -7.81 -14.56
CA ALA A 259 0.26 -8.01 -14.33
C ALA A 259 1.09 -6.72 -14.44
N ASP A 260 0.85 -5.86 -15.45
CA ASP A 260 1.54 -4.56 -15.59
C ASP A 260 1.38 -3.65 -14.37
N LEU A 261 0.21 -3.67 -13.72
CA LEU A 261 -0.02 -2.90 -12.49
C LEU A 261 0.89 -3.39 -11.37
N TRP A 262 1.05 -4.71 -11.23
CA TRP A 262 1.85 -5.32 -10.17
C TRP A 262 3.34 -5.23 -10.47
N ASP A 263 3.76 -5.49 -11.70
CA ASP A 263 5.15 -5.35 -12.15
C ASP A 263 5.66 -3.90 -12.00
N ASN A 264 4.77 -2.92 -12.18
CA ASN A 264 5.06 -1.49 -12.05
C ASN A 264 4.36 -0.83 -10.85
N TYR A 265 4.10 -1.59 -9.79
CA TYR A 265 3.29 -1.17 -8.63
C TYR A 265 3.72 0.17 -8.04
N ILE A 266 5.03 0.39 -7.88
CA ILE A 266 5.58 1.62 -7.27
C ILE A 266 5.34 2.89 -8.11
N LEU A 267 5.15 2.74 -9.43
CA LEU A 267 4.90 3.83 -10.38
C LEU A 267 3.41 4.05 -10.62
N ARG A 268 2.63 2.95 -10.63
CA ARG A 268 1.19 2.99 -10.92
C ARG A 268 0.34 3.33 -9.71
N VAL A 269 0.74 2.93 -8.50
CA VAL A 269 -0.04 3.15 -7.28
C VAL A 269 0.43 4.41 -6.54
N PRO A 270 -0.47 5.36 -6.22
CA PRO A 270 -0.12 6.58 -5.50
C PRO A 270 0.52 6.29 -4.13
N TYR A 271 1.53 7.08 -3.74
CA TYR A 271 2.26 6.88 -2.48
C TYR A 271 1.36 6.73 -1.25
N LYS A 272 0.24 7.47 -1.17
CA LYS A 272 -0.69 7.37 -0.04
C LYS A 272 -1.32 5.98 0.11
N GLU A 273 -1.58 5.30 -0.99
CA GLU A 273 -2.21 3.97 -1.01
C GLU A 273 -1.17 2.87 -0.78
N ARG A 274 0.01 3.01 -1.39
CA ARG A 274 1.11 2.06 -1.22
C ARG A 274 2.03 2.35 -0.03
N LYS A 275 1.66 3.30 0.84
CA LYS A 275 2.51 3.79 1.93
C LYS A 275 2.92 2.66 2.86
N TYR A 276 1.99 1.77 3.19
CA TYR A 276 2.23 0.66 4.11
C TYR A 276 2.00 -0.67 3.41
N ILE A 277 2.97 -1.57 3.59
CA ILE A 277 2.87 -2.96 3.10
C ILE A 277 3.26 -3.92 4.20
N MET A 278 2.79 -5.16 4.11
CA MET A 278 3.20 -6.26 4.99
C MET A 278 3.20 -7.56 4.19
N LEU A 279 4.20 -8.40 4.45
CA LEU A 279 4.29 -9.74 3.85
C LEU A 279 3.67 -10.77 4.79
N VAL A 280 2.90 -11.69 4.24
CA VAL A 280 2.32 -12.80 5.01
C VAL A 280 2.53 -14.09 4.24
N GLU A 281 2.82 -15.17 4.96
CA GLU A 281 2.93 -16.50 4.37
C GLU A 281 1.62 -16.88 3.65
N ASP A 282 1.75 -17.47 2.47
CA ASP A 282 0.62 -17.83 1.60
C ASP A 282 -0.44 -18.69 2.31
N SER A 283 -0.02 -19.56 3.23
CA SER A 283 -0.92 -20.42 4.01
C SER A 283 -1.70 -19.65 5.09
N LYS A 284 -1.21 -18.48 5.51
CA LYS A 284 -1.69 -17.68 6.65
C LYS A 284 -2.31 -16.34 6.24
N ILE A 285 -2.20 -15.94 4.97
CA ILE A 285 -2.83 -14.71 4.47
C ILE A 285 -4.36 -14.74 4.58
N LYS A 286 -4.94 -15.93 4.77
CA LYS A 286 -6.37 -16.11 5.01
C LYS A 286 -6.78 -15.26 6.21
N ASN A 287 -7.67 -14.30 5.96
CA ASN A 287 -8.20 -13.33 6.94
C ASN A 287 -7.34 -12.07 7.19
N CYS A 288 -6.28 -11.84 6.42
CA CYS A 288 -5.39 -10.67 6.58
C CYS A 288 -5.78 -9.51 5.67
N ALA A 289 -7.00 -8.96 5.83
CA ALA A 289 -7.46 -7.82 5.03
C ALA A 289 -7.86 -6.64 5.92
N VAL A 290 -7.09 -5.55 5.83
CA VAL A 290 -7.41 -4.26 6.46
C VAL A 290 -7.19 -3.13 5.47
N SER A 291 -7.97 -2.05 5.61
CA SER A 291 -7.84 -0.88 4.75
C SER A 291 -6.55 -0.10 5.04
N GLY A 292 -5.85 0.36 4.00
CA GLY A 292 -4.67 1.21 4.13
C GLY A 292 -3.35 0.50 4.48
N ILE A 293 -3.35 -0.83 4.60
CA ILE A 293 -2.13 -1.64 4.62
C ILE A 293 -2.26 -2.68 3.50
N THR A 294 -1.35 -2.65 2.53
CA THR A 294 -1.38 -3.62 1.42
C THR A 294 -0.68 -4.91 1.84
N ILE A 295 -1.38 -6.03 1.75
CA ILE A 295 -0.83 -7.33 2.10
C ILE A 295 -0.39 -8.07 0.82
N PHE A 296 0.85 -8.53 0.83
CA PHE A 296 1.40 -9.41 -0.21
C PHE A 296 1.66 -10.80 0.34
N ASN A 297 1.48 -11.80 -0.52
CA ASN A 297 2.01 -13.14 -0.26
C ASN A 297 3.54 -13.07 -0.30
N SER A 298 4.20 -13.73 0.64
CA SER A 298 5.66 -13.79 0.67
C SER A 298 6.25 -14.37 -0.63
N SER A 299 5.52 -15.26 -1.30
CA SER A 299 5.93 -15.85 -2.58
C SER A 299 5.70 -14.95 -3.80
N ASN A 300 4.86 -13.91 -3.67
CA ASN A 300 4.39 -13.09 -4.78
C ASN A 300 4.42 -11.60 -4.42
N VAL A 301 5.62 -11.10 -4.17
CA VAL A 301 5.88 -9.67 -3.98
C VAL A 301 6.28 -9.07 -5.33
N PRO A 302 5.73 -7.90 -5.71
CA PRO A 302 6.19 -7.17 -6.89
C PRO A 302 7.70 -6.99 -6.96
N ASN A 303 8.32 -7.37 -8.08
CA ASN A 303 9.77 -7.27 -8.30
C ASN A 303 10.29 -5.82 -8.24
N CYS A 304 9.43 -4.82 -8.42
CA CYS A 304 9.78 -3.41 -8.30
C CYS A 304 9.92 -2.93 -6.84
N ILE A 305 9.63 -3.78 -5.85
CA ILE A 305 9.75 -3.48 -4.42
C ILE A 305 11.07 -4.04 -3.90
N ASN A 306 11.89 -3.15 -3.36
CA ASN A 306 13.13 -3.46 -2.68
C ASN A 306 12.94 -3.23 -1.18
N PHE A 307 13.34 -4.20 -0.36
CA PHE A 307 13.31 -4.05 1.09
C PHE A 307 14.67 -3.57 1.61
N TYR A 308 14.64 -2.70 2.63
CA TYR A 308 15.84 -2.38 3.39
C TYR A 308 16.46 -3.67 3.95
N ASP A 309 17.78 -3.83 3.82
CA ASP A 309 18.56 -5.05 4.11
C ASP A 309 18.27 -6.28 3.21
N ASN A 310 17.53 -6.13 2.10
CA ASN A 310 17.23 -7.15 1.07
C ASN A 310 16.54 -8.45 1.53
N MET A 311 16.33 -8.66 2.84
CA MET A 311 15.64 -9.82 3.38
C MET A 311 14.37 -9.39 4.13
N PRO A 312 13.21 -9.38 3.46
CA PRO A 312 11.97 -9.04 4.14
C PRO A 312 11.55 -10.15 5.11
N LEU A 313 11.00 -9.74 6.24
CA LEU A 313 10.43 -10.61 7.25
C LEU A 313 8.91 -10.66 7.09
N ASN A 314 8.36 -11.86 7.25
CA ASN A 314 6.92 -12.05 7.31
C ASN A 314 6.35 -11.42 8.58
N ASN A 315 5.15 -10.86 8.46
CA ASN A 315 4.39 -10.20 9.53
C ASN A 315 5.09 -8.96 10.12
N GLU A 316 6.02 -8.36 9.37
CA GLU A 316 6.59 -7.06 9.68
C GLU A 316 5.91 -5.98 8.84
N LEU A 317 5.54 -4.87 9.49
CA LEU A 317 5.00 -3.71 8.82
C LEU A 317 6.15 -2.91 8.19
N TYR A 318 6.03 -2.61 6.90
CA TYR A 318 6.95 -1.78 6.15
C TYR A 318 6.29 -0.47 5.70
N VAL A 319 7.11 0.56 5.55
CA VAL A 319 6.72 1.87 5.02
C VAL A 319 7.58 2.24 3.82
N GLY A 320 6.94 2.72 2.75
CA GLY A 320 7.64 3.16 1.55
C GLY A 320 8.50 4.40 1.81
N HIS A 321 9.68 4.47 1.21
CA HIS A 321 10.55 5.65 1.27
C HIS A 321 9.88 6.83 0.55
N PRO A 322 9.81 8.03 1.17
CA PRO A 322 9.03 9.15 0.64
C PRO A 322 9.51 9.68 -0.73
N TYR A 323 10.81 9.51 -1.02
CA TYR A 323 11.45 10.00 -2.25
C TYR A 323 12.15 8.94 -3.10
N ASN A 324 12.11 7.67 -2.68
CA ASN A 324 12.65 6.55 -3.44
C ASN A 324 11.53 5.52 -3.58
N PRO A 325 10.77 5.58 -4.68
CA PRO A 325 9.57 4.77 -4.87
C PRO A 325 9.78 3.27 -4.69
N SER A 326 10.98 2.75 -4.99
CA SER A 326 11.27 1.33 -4.97
C SER A 326 11.52 0.77 -3.59
N VAL A 327 11.83 1.59 -2.58
CA VAL A 327 12.34 1.06 -1.31
C VAL A 327 11.32 1.13 -0.19
N TYR A 328 11.23 0.03 0.55
CA TYR A 328 10.40 -0.16 1.73
C TYR A 328 11.26 -0.48 2.95
N ILE A 329 10.97 0.21 4.06
CA ILE A 329 11.77 0.19 5.28
C ILE A 329 10.91 -0.36 6.42
N PRO A 330 11.46 -1.20 7.32
CA PRO A 330 10.75 -1.61 8.53
C PRO A 330 10.18 -0.41 9.28
N TYR A 331 8.87 -0.41 9.53
CA TYR A 331 8.16 0.72 10.14
C TYR A 331 8.77 1.10 11.51
N ASN A 332 9.20 0.08 12.26
CA ASN A 332 9.79 0.20 13.59
C ASN A 332 11.15 0.92 13.65
N GLN A 333 11.80 1.09 12.49
CA GLN A 333 13.12 1.69 12.33
C GLN A 333 13.12 2.82 11.29
N ALA A 334 11.97 3.11 10.67
CA ALA A 334 11.90 4.01 9.54
C ALA A 334 12.30 5.44 9.88
N GLU A 335 11.86 5.97 11.03
CA GLU A 335 12.25 7.32 11.49
C GLU A 335 13.78 7.42 11.69
N ASP A 336 14.39 6.39 12.29
CA ASP A 336 15.84 6.31 12.49
C ASP A 336 16.63 6.18 11.18
N ILE A 337 16.27 5.21 10.34
CA ILE A 337 16.97 4.90 9.08
C ILE A 337 16.95 6.13 8.17
N LEU A 338 15.78 6.74 7.99
CA LEU A 338 15.64 7.93 7.15
C LEU A 338 16.33 9.17 7.75
N PHE A 339 16.36 9.29 9.08
CA PHE A 339 17.10 10.35 9.75
C PHE A 339 18.61 10.20 9.49
N GLN A 340 19.16 8.99 9.63
CA GLN A 340 20.57 8.73 9.35
C GLN A 340 20.91 8.95 7.88
N ASP A 341 20.08 8.43 6.96
CA ASP A 341 20.25 8.60 5.52
C ASP A 341 20.27 10.10 5.13
N LYS A 342 19.36 10.89 5.73
CA LYS A 342 19.32 12.34 5.54
C LYS A 342 20.57 13.05 6.08
N ILE A 343 21.08 12.66 7.25
CA ILE A 343 22.32 13.23 7.80
C ILE A 343 23.50 12.91 6.87
N GLN A 344 23.60 11.66 6.42
CA GLN A 344 24.68 11.19 5.55
C GLN A 344 24.67 11.90 4.20
N GLU A 345 23.52 12.02 3.54
CA GLU A 345 23.42 12.75 2.27
C GLU A 345 23.79 14.23 2.46
N PHE A 346 23.36 14.85 3.56
CA PHE A 346 23.75 16.24 3.83
C PHE A 346 25.26 16.38 4.01
N CYS A 347 25.89 15.51 4.80
CA CYS A 347 27.34 15.51 4.97
C CYS A 347 28.07 15.27 3.63
N TYR A 348 27.57 14.36 2.80
CA TYR A 348 28.11 14.12 1.47
C TYR A 348 28.05 15.37 0.58
N ILE A 349 26.91 16.06 0.54
CA ILE A 349 26.77 17.33 -0.19
C ILE A 349 27.79 18.36 0.34
N LEU A 350 27.93 18.49 1.65
CA LEU A 350 28.88 19.42 2.26
C LEU A 350 30.34 19.08 1.91
N GLN A 351 30.70 17.80 1.85
CA GLN A 351 32.03 17.36 1.38
C GLN A 351 32.26 17.77 -0.08
N GLN A 352 31.30 17.52 -0.98
CA GLN A 352 31.38 17.91 -2.40
C GLN A 352 31.45 19.43 -2.61
N LEU A 353 30.99 20.20 -1.63
CA LEU A 353 31.10 21.66 -1.59
C LEU A 353 32.44 22.18 -1.03
N GLY A 354 33.38 21.28 -0.73
CA GLY A 354 34.72 21.61 -0.24
C GLY A 354 34.76 21.92 1.25
N ALA A 355 34.05 21.14 2.07
CA ALA A 355 34.16 21.23 3.53
C ALA A 355 35.58 20.90 4.00
N GLU A 356 36.15 21.72 4.87
CA GLU A 356 37.38 21.42 5.61
C GLU A 356 37.08 20.84 6.99
N GLU A 357 35.90 21.15 7.54
CA GLU A 357 35.45 20.65 8.82
C GLU A 357 33.94 20.44 8.77
N ILE A 358 33.47 19.27 9.22
CA ILE A 358 32.05 19.00 9.48
C ILE A 358 31.93 18.53 10.92
N THR A 359 31.11 19.22 11.71
CA THR A 359 30.85 18.90 13.11
C THR A 359 29.39 18.54 13.29
N ILE A 360 29.13 17.36 13.84
CA ILE A 360 27.80 16.85 14.15
C ILE A 360 27.62 16.82 15.66
N THR A 361 26.62 17.55 16.15
CA THR A 361 26.28 17.68 17.57
C THR A 361 24.88 17.15 17.80
N SER A 362 24.71 16.19 18.70
CA SER A 362 23.37 15.78 19.15
C SER A 362 22.80 16.84 20.09
N LEU A 363 21.68 17.48 19.74
CA LEU A 363 21.02 18.50 20.57
C LEU A 363 19.91 17.91 21.46
N LYS A 364 19.26 16.84 20.98
CA LYS A 364 18.11 16.20 21.62
C LYS A 364 18.03 14.75 21.15
N GLY A 365 17.56 13.86 22.03
CA GLY A 365 17.33 12.46 21.70
C GLY A 365 18.61 11.64 21.74
N ARG A 366 18.78 10.72 20.78
CA ARG A 366 19.86 9.73 20.79
C ARG A 366 21.25 10.36 20.66
N LYS A 367 22.23 9.75 21.34
CA LYS A 367 23.64 10.15 21.27
C LYS A 367 24.30 9.53 20.05
N ILE A 368 25.31 10.21 19.50
CA ILE A 368 25.98 9.78 18.26
C ILE A 368 26.71 8.43 18.43
N ASN A 369 27.25 8.14 19.62
CA ASN A 369 27.96 6.88 19.89
C ASN A 369 27.03 5.67 20.07
N GLU A 370 25.78 5.86 20.49
CA GLU A 370 24.79 4.77 20.64
C GLU A 370 24.43 4.15 19.30
N THR A 371 24.53 4.92 18.21
CA THR A 371 24.37 4.45 16.82
C THR A 371 25.57 3.63 16.31
N ASN A 372 26.77 3.83 16.86
CA ASN A 372 27.99 3.14 16.40
C ASN A 372 28.13 1.73 17.01
N ASN A 373 27.63 1.49 18.21
CA ASN A 373 27.76 0.21 18.92
C ASN A 373 26.87 -0.93 18.38
N LYS A 374 25.99 -0.66 17.40
CA LYS A 374 25.24 -1.71 16.68
C LYS A 374 25.99 -2.28 15.48
N LYS A 375 27.24 -1.84 15.23
CA LYS A 375 28.04 -2.30 14.09
C LYS A 375 28.50 -3.76 14.16
N GLU A 376 28.50 -4.40 15.33
CA GLU A 376 28.97 -5.81 15.44
C GLU A 376 28.03 -6.85 14.79
N GLU A 377 26.83 -6.47 14.32
CA GLU A 377 25.96 -7.37 13.53
C GLU A 377 25.75 -6.93 12.07
N VAL A 378 26.35 -5.81 11.62
CA VAL A 378 26.10 -5.19 10.29
C VAL A 378 27.36 -5.13 9.43
N GLU A 379 28.25 -6.12 9.54
CA GLU A 379 29.39 -6.28 8.61
C GLU A 379 29.06 -7.14 7.38
N VAL A 380 27.83 -7.68 7.27
CA VAL A 380 27.41 -8.53 6.13
C VAL A 380 26.64 -7.76 5.04
N ALA A 381 26.20 -6.52 5.30
CA ALA A 381 25.48 -5.69 4.31
C ALA A 381 26.40 -4.70 3.58
N ALA A 382 27.57 -5.17 3.13
CA ALA A 382 28.57 -4.34 2.46
C ALA A 382 28.10 -3.75 1.10
N ASN A 383 26.92 -4.07 0.57
CA ASN A 383 26.39 -3.53 -0.69
C ASN A 383 24.85 -3.44 -0.78
N ALA A 384 24.12 -3.49 0.33
CA ALA A 384 22.65 -3.51 0.31
C ALA A 384 22.07 -2.42 1.23
N GLY A 385 21.67 -1.27 0.67
CA GLY A 385 20.83 -0.30 1.39
C GLY A 385 21.46 1.02 1.83
N ARG A 386 22.64 1.39 1.31
CA ARG A 386 23.05 2.81 1.30
C ARG A 386 22.42 3.47 0.07
N PHE A 387 21.54 4.44 0.28
CA PHE A 387 20.78 5.04 -0.80
C PHE A 387 21.60 6.02 -1.68
N GLY A 388 22.90 6.17 -1.43
CA GLY A 388 23.86 6.83 -2.29
C GLY A 388 25.28 6.30 -2.06
N ASN A 389 26.18 6.54 -3.01
CA ASN A 389 27.57 6.06 -3.06
C ASN A 389 28.52 6.56 -1.94
N ALA A 390 28.00 7.04 -0.81
CA ALA A 390 28.79 7.63 0.27
C ALA A 390 28.90 6.70 1.48
N SER A 391 30.05 6.02 1.62
CA SER A 391 30.45 5.37 2.87
C SER A 391 31.15 6.36 3.79
N LEU A 392 30.45 6.88 4.80
CA LEU A 392 31.12 7.46 5.97
C LEU A 392 31.64 6.32 6.84
N ASN A 393 32.89 5.91 6.63
CA ASN A 393 33.63 5.10 7.61
C ASN A 393 33.97 6.00 8.79
N ILE A 394 33.13 5.94 9.82
CA ILE A 394 33.36 6.58 11.10
C ILE A 394 34.30 5.66 11.89
N ASP A 395 35.61 5.81 11.70
CA ASP A 395 36.62 5.17 12.53
C ASP A 395 36.74 5.93 13.85
N SER A 396 36.24 5.33 14.94
CA SER A 396 36.48 5.81 16.29
C SER A 396 37.89 5.43 16.73
N SER A 397 38.89 6.12 16.19
CA SER A 397 40.25 6.07 16.73
C SER A 397 40.34 7.03 17.93
N THR A 398 39.73 6.69 19.06
CA THR A 398 40.06 7.33 20.33
C THR A 398 40.60 6.29 21.29
N SER A 399 41.93 6.17 21.26
CA SER A 399 42.70 5.51 22.29
C SER A 399 42.36 6.09 23.67
N ASN A 400 41.90 5.21 24.56
CA ASN A 400 42.00 5.26 26.02
C ASN A 400 42.28 6.63 26.65
N LEU A 401 41.23 7.30 27.09
CA LEU A 401 41.26 8.13 28.31
C LEU A 401 39.89 8.02 28.97
N MET A 402 39.80 7.04 29.87
CA MET A 402 38.73 7.01 30.86
C MET A 402 38.87 8.24 31.74
N ASP A 403 37.91 9.17 31.66
CA ASP A 403 37.47 9.84 32.86
C ASP A 403 35.95 10.01 32.84
N ARG A 404 35.33 9.48 33.89
CA ARG A 404 33.88 9.37 34.07
C ARG A 404 33.47 10.51 34.96
N THR A 405 32.82 11.54 34.42
CA THR A 405 31.69 12.30 35.02
C THR A 405 31.51 13.66 34.34
N SER A 406 30.70 13.72 33.28
CA SER A 406 29.97 14.95 32.91
C SER A 406 28.86 14.63 31.90
N HIS A 407 27.79 15.41 31.96
CA HIS A 407 26.63 15.39 31.07
C HIS A 407 26.98 15.90 29.66
N GLU A 408 27.96 15.32 28.97
CA GLU A 408 28.45 15.85 27.70
C GLU A 408 27.88 15.11 26.49
N GLN A 409 27.19 15.87 25.65
CA GLN A 409 26.88 15.55 24.26
C GLN A 409 28.22 15.36 23.53
N TYR A 410 28.49 14.15 23.02
CA TYR A 410 29.70 13.91 22.24
C TYR A 410 29.50 14.45 20.83
N ASP A 411 30.25 15.50 20.48
CA ASP A 411 30.37 16.02 19.12
C ASP A 411 31.27 15.10 18.28
N VAL A 412 30.85 14.79 17.05
CA VAL A 412 31.73 14.13 16.08
C VAL A 412 32.21 15.18 15.09
N LYS A 413 33.53 15.35 15.02
CA LYS A 413 34.19 16.29 14.12
C LYS A 413 34.98 15.53 13.07
N TYR A 414 34.69 15.81 11.82
CA TYR A 414 35.44 15.35 10.66
C TYR A 414 36.25 16.49 10.09
N VAL A 415 37.52 16.23 9.78
CA VAL A 415 38.41 17.20 9.15
C VAL A 415 38.83 16.64 7.81
N TYR A 416 38.75 17.47 6.77
CA TYR A 416 39.05 17.12 5.40
C TYR A 416 40.06 18.11 4.82
N ASP A 417 40.84 17.67 3.82
CA ASP A 417 41.69 18.55 3.01
C ASP A 417 41.07 18.68 1.60
N PRO A 418 39.98 19.44 1.42
CA PRO A 418 39.32 19.54 0.13
C PRO A 418 40.23 20.21 -0.90
N ILE A 419 40.24 19.65 -2.11
CA ILE A 419 41.14 20.09 -3.19
C ILE A 419 40.37 20.52 -4.43
N ASP A 420 39.22 19.90 -4.67
CA ASP A 420 38.37 20.23 -5.81
C ASP A 420 37.50 21.46 -5.54
N MET A 421 37.08 22.10 -6.63
CA MET A 421 36.12 23.20 -6.56
C MET A 421 34.73 22.69 -6.14
N PRO A 422 33.95 23.48 -5.37
CA PRO A 422 32.62 23.08 -4.92
C PRO A 422 31.71 22.69 -6.08
N LYS A 423 31.07 21.52 -6.00
CA LYS A 423 30.11 21.03 -7.00
C LYS A 423 28.88 20.41 -6.34
N VAL A 424 27.79 20.33 -7.11
CA VAL A 424 26.61 19.59 -6.70
C VAL A 424 26.83 18.11 -7.03
N PRO A 425 26.65 17.17 -6.08
CA PRO A 425 26.67 15.75 -6.40
C PRO A 425 25.55 15.38 -7.38
N SER A 426 25.84 14.47 -8.30
CA SER A 426 24.88 13.96 -9.30
C SER A 426 23.81 13.05 -8.68
N GLU A 427 24.19 12.24 -7.70
CA GLU A 427 23.31 11.27 -7.04
C GLU A 427 22.82 11.82 -5.69
N THR A 428 21.58 12.32 -5.65
CA THR A 428 20.92 12.79 -4.42
C THR A 428 19.45 12.45 -4.40
N ILE A 429 18.92 12.07 -3.24
CA ILE A 429 17.52 11.72 -3.01
C ILE A 429 16.81 12.82 -2.21
N TRP A 430 17.42 13.29 -1.13
CA TRP A 430 16.82 14.29 -0.25
C TRP A 430 16.97 15.71 -0.79
N TYR A 431 18.13 16.03 -1.36
CA TYR A 431 18.52 17.38 -1.81
C TYR A 431 17.44 18.08 -2.63
N GLN A 432 16.84 17.38 -3.59
CA GLN A 432 15.80 17.92 -4.48
C GLN A 432 14.58 18.45 -3.71
N ASN A 433 14.34 17.92 -2.51
CA ASN A 433 13.21 18.24 -1.65
C ASN A 433 13.64 19.02 -0.38
N GLN A 434 14.87 19.54 -0.33
CA GLN A 434 15.37 20.36 0.80
C GLN A 434 15.76 21.78 0.35
N PRO A 435 14.81 22.75 0.37
CA PRO A 435 15.08 24.13 -0.05
C PRO A 435 16.22 24.82 0.72
N LYS A 436 16.41 24.47 2.00
CA LYS A 436 17.54 25.01 2.78
C LYS A 436 18.88 24.49 2.27
N TRP A 437 18.96 23.23 1.87
CA TRP A 437 20.18 22.63 1.31
C TRP A 437 20.49 23.22 -0.06
N GLN A 438 19.48 23.42 -0.89
CA GLN A 438 19.61 24.12 -2.17
C GLN A 438 20.17 25.54 -2.00
N ARG A 439 19.70 26.29 -0.97
CA ARG A 439 20.21 27.64 -0.67
C ARG A 439 21.68 27.64 -0.28
N ILE A 440 22.12 26.72 0.58
CA ILE A 440 23.54 26.67 0.97
C ILE A 440 24.41 26.24 -0.21
N VAL A 441 23.97 25.28 -1.02
CA VAL A 441 24.66 24.89 -2.26
C VAL A 441 24.81 26.10 -3.18
N GLN A 442 23.72 26.83 -3.47
CA GLN A 442 23.77 28.02 -4.34
C GLN A 442 24.68 29.11 -3.75
N SER A 443 24.52 29.40 -2.46
CA SER A 443 25.31 30.39 -1.74
C SER A 443 26.80 30.06 -1.72
N ARG A 444 27.15 28.78 -1.73
CA ARG A 444 28.53 28.29 -1.79
C ARG A 444 29.11 28.29 -3.19
N ILE A 445 28.34 27.87 -4.20
CA ILE A 445 28.79 27.80 -5.59
C ILE A 445 28.95 29.22 -6.16
N ASP A 446 27.89 30.04 -6.11
CA ASP A 446 27.90 31.41 -6.65
C ASP A 446 28.67 32.36 -5.74
N GLY A 447 28.44 32.24 -4.43
CA GLY A 447 29.07 33.07 -3.40
C GLY A 447 30.34 32.43 -2.85
N ASN A 448 30.80 32.81 -1.67
CA ASN A 448 31.95 32.18 -1.01
C ASN A 448 31.63 31.91 0.46
N THR A 449 30.48 31.29 0.71
CA THR A 449 30.08 30.93 2.07
C THR A 449 31.12 30.00 2.69
N LEU A 450 31.58 30.38 3.87
CA LEU A 450 32.65 29.68 4.60
C LEU A 450 32.10 28.88 5.76
N GLU A 451 31.00 29.29 6.39
CA GLU A 451 30.43 28.57 7.52
C GLU A 451 28.92 28.48 7.37
N TRP A 452 28.36 27.35 7.79
CA TRP A 452 26.92 27.13 7.84
C TRP A 452 26.56 26.12 8.92
N THR A 453 25.35 26.25 9.46
CA THR A 453 24.81 25.33 10.45
C THR A 453 23.35 25.00 10.12
N GLU A 454 23.02 23.72 10.09
CA GLU A 454 21.65 23.24 9.94
C GLU A 454 21.28 22.26 11.06
N CYS A 455 20.05 22.37 11.56
CA CYS A 455 19.49 21.39 12.49
C CYS A 455 18.57 20.44 11.72
N ILE A 456 18.85 19.14 11.81
CA ILE A 456 18.07 18.07 11.19
C ILE A 456 17.37 17.32 12.33
N SER A 457 16.07 17.04 12.17
CA SER A 457 15.23 16.32 13.13
C SER A 457 14.78 14.99 12.55
N SER A 458 14.67 13.97 13.40
CA SER A 458 14.09 12.67 13.05
C SER A 458 12.57 12.73 12.84
N LYS A 459 11.90 13.76 13.38
CA LYS A 459 10.48 14.01 13.08
C LYS A 459 10.31 14.49 11.64
N LEU A 460 10.08 13.54 10.74
CA LEU A 460 9.76 13.80 9.35
C LEU A 460 8.26 14.11 9.20
N LYS A 461 7.95 15.22 8.52
CA LYS A 461 6.55 15.64 8.27
C LYS A 461 5.74 14.65 7.41
N PHE A 462 6.42 13.73 6.73
CA PHE A 462 5.81 12.68 5.90
C PHE A 462 5.30 11.49 6.72
N PHE A 463 5.76 11.37 7.97
CA PHE A 463 5.32 10.33 8.88
C PHE A 463 4.09 10.77 9.67
N THR A 464 3.24 9.77 9.92
CA THR A 464 1.96 9.75 10.62
C THR A 464 1.71 10.87 11.63
N SER A 465 0.58 11.55 11.49
CA SER A 465 -0.03 12.26 12.63
C SER A 465 -0.32 11.27 13.77
N SER A 466 -0.49 11.76 15.00
CA SER A 466 -0.87 10.90 16.13
C SER A 466 -2.12 10.06 15.83
N SER A 467 -3.08 10.60 15.08
CA SER A 467 -4.28 9.86 14.66
C SER A 467 -3.98 8.74 13.66
N GLU A 468 -3.05 8.93 12.73
CA GLU A 468 -2.66 7.89 11.77
C GLU A 468 -1.87 6.77 12.46
N LYS A 469 -1.03 7.09 13.47
CA LYS A 469 -0.36 6.06 14.29
C LYS A 469 -1.36 5.16 15.01
N GLU A 470 -2.39 5.75 15.64
CA GLU A 470 -3.43 4.98 16.35
C GLU A 470 -4.29 4.14 15.40
N ASP A 471 -4.62 4.65 14.21
CA ASP A 471 -5.36 3.89 13.19
C ASP A 471 -4.56 2.68 12.69
N ILE A 472 -3.28 2.88 12.35
CA ILE A 472 -2.39 1.78 11.94
C ILE A 472 -2.20 0.77 13.07
N LYS A 473 -2.08 1.24 14.32
CA LYS A 473 -2.00 0.39 15.51
C LYS A 473 -3.23 -0.52 15.65
N ALA A 474 -4.43 0.05 15.52
CA ALA A 474 -5.67 -0.71 15.58
C ALA A 474 -5.77 -1.74 14.44
N LYS A 475 -5.36 -1.37 13.22
CA LYS A 475 -5.36 -2.26 12.04
C LYS A 475 -4.37 -3.41 12.17
N LEU A 476 -3.15 -3.12 12.64
CA LEU A 476 -2.13 -4.14 12.87
C LEU A 476 -2.61 -5.16 13.91
N LYS A 477 -3.29 -4.70 14.98
CA LYS A 477 -3.90 -5.60 15.97
C LYS A 477 -4.90 -6.57 15.35
N VAL A 478 -5.75 -6.11 14.43
CA VAL A 478 -6.70 -6.96 13.70
C VAL A 478 -5.96 -7.97 12.83
N LEU A 479 -4.96 -7.53 12.06
CA LEU A 479 -4.16 -8.41 11.21
C LEU A 479 -3.46 -9.52 12.02
N MET A 480 -2.82 -9.17 13.14
CA MET A 480 -2.06 -10.13 13.94
C MET A 480 -2.94 -11.14 14.66
N ALA A 481 -4.16 -10.75 15.07
CA ALA A 481 -5.13 -11.70 15.61
C ALA A 481 -5.50 -12.79 14.58
N ASN A 482 -5.51 -12.43 13.30
CA ASN A 482 -5.90 -13.32 12.21
C ASN A 482 -4.77 -14.27 11.76
N ILE A 483 -3.50 -13.87 11.91
CA ILE A 483 -2.31 -14.67 11.56
C ILE A 483 -1.93 -15.60 12.73
N GLU A 484 -2.78 -16.58 13.06
CA GLU A 484 -2.48 -17.64 14.05
C GLU A 484 -2.68 -17.32 15.55
N GLY A 485 -3.50 -16.34 15.92
CA GLY A 485 -3.84 -16.12 17.34
C GLY A 485 -2.66 -15.67 18.20
N ARG A 486 -1.65 -15.02 17.59
CA ARG A 486 -0.52 -14.42 18.32
C ARG A 486 -1.01 -13.34 19.26
N SER A 487 -0.37 -13.27 20.43
CA SER A 487 -0.61 -12.20 21.40
C SER A 487 0.07 -10.93 20.92
N TYR A 488 -0.73 -9.93 20.55
CA TYR A 488 -0.35 -8.57 20.15
C TYR A 488 0.71 -7.89 21.03
N LYS A 489 0.95 -8.38 22.26
CA LYS A 489 1.93 -7.83 23.21
C LYS A 489 3.40 -7.93 22.74
N GLU A 490 3.77 -8.92 21.95
CA GLU A 490 5.17 -9.06 21.48
C GLU A 490 5.48 -8.11 20.31
N GLU A 491 4.46 -7.71 19.56
CA GLU A 491 4.56 -6.96 18.30
C GLU A 491 4.27 -5.46 18.44
N GLU A 492 3.72 -4.99 19.58
CA GLU A 492 3.76 -3.55 19.96
C GLU A 492 5.20 -3.00 19.97
N LYS A 493 6.21 -3.87 20.07
CA LYS A 493 7.63 -3.51 19.90
C LYS A 493 7.94 -2.93 18.51
N GLN A 494 7.11 -3.18 17.49
CA GLN A 494 7.24 -2.59 16.16
C GLN A 494 6.77 -1.12 16.13
N LEU A 495 6.03 -0.66 17.14
CA LEU A 495 5.41 0.67 17.21
C LEU A 495 6.03 1.52 18.34
N LYS A 496 7.36 1.46 18.51
CA LYS A 496 8.04 2.22 19.58
C LYS A 496 7.72 3.71 19.47
N GLU A 497 7.38 4.32 20.61
CA GLU A 497 7.35 5.78 20.71
C GLU A 497 8.78 6.30 20.61
N GLU A 498 9.14 6.79 19.43
CA GLU A 498 10.43 7.42 19.24
C GLU A 498 10.43 8.84 19.78
N THR A 499 11.30 9.08 20.76
CA THR A 499 11.62 10.43 21.19
C THR A 499 12.36 11.14 20.07
N GLU A 500 11.84 12.28 19.64
CA GLU A 500 12.46 13.13 18.62
C GLU A 500 13.95 13.33 18.86
N THR A 501 14.76 12.96 17.86
CA THR A 501 16.19 13.21 17.84
C THR A 501 16.49 14.40 16.95
N ILE A 502 17.31 15.34 17.42
CA ILE A 502 17.71 16.53 16.66
C ILE A 502 19.22 16.61 16.68
N TRP A 503 19.84 16.55 15.51
CA TRP A 503 21.27 16.76 15.34
C TRP A 503 21.53 18.07 14.61
N ARG A 504 22.56 18.78 15.05
CA ARG A 504 23.08 19.98 14.40
C ARG A 504 24.30 19.58 13.58
N VAL A 505 24.28 19.87 12.29
CA VAL A 505 25.43 19.72 11.40
C VAL A 505 25.97 21.12 11.12
N SER A 506 27.20 21.36 11.53
CA SER A 506 27.92 22.61 11.29
C SER A 506 29.08 22.33 10.35
N VAL A 507 29.33 23.22 9.40
CA VAL A 507 30.38 23.06 8.40
C VAL A 507 31.26 24.29 8.35
N LYS A 508 32.56 24.07 8.16
CA LYS A 508 33.49 25.07 7.66
C LYS A 508 33.97 24.63 6.30
N PHE A 509 33.93 25.54 5.34
CA PHE A 509 34.39 25.33 3.99
C PHE A 509 35.72 26.01 3.78
N ARG A 510 36.57 25.37 2.98
CA ARG A 510 37.78 26.02 2.50
C ARG A 510 37.44 27.22 1.62
N SER A 511 38.18 28.31 1.72
CA SER A 511 38.01 29.47 0.83
C SER A 511 38.26 29.07 -0.63
N LYS A 512 37.37 29.48 -1.55
CA LYS A 512 37.57 29.24 -3.00
C LYS A 512 38.88 29.84 -3.52
N LYS A 513 39.38 30.93 -2.92
CA LYS A 513 40.68 31.52 -3.27
C LYS A 513 41.84 30.55 -3.00
N LEU A 514 41.82 29.86 -1.85
CA LEU A 514 42.85 28.89 -1.49
C LEU A 514 42.76 27.62 -2.36
N LEU A 515 41.55 27.22 -2.75
CA LEU A 515 41.34 26.12 -3.70
C LEU A 515 41.87 26.49 -5.09
N GLN A 516 41.64 27.73 -5.52
CA GLN A 516 42.17 28.29 -6.78
C GLN A 516 43.69 28.42 -6.76
N GLU A 517 44.29 28.87 -5.65
CA GLU A 517 45.75 28.95 -5.49
C GLU A 517 46.41 27.58 -5.47
N LYS A 518 45.78 26.56 -4.87
CA LYS A 518 46.26 25.15 -4.90
C LYS A 518 46.10 24.51 -6.28
N SER A 519 45.02 24.82 -7.00
CA SER A 519 44.84 24.34 -8.38
C SER A 519 45.76 25.08 -9.36
N GLN A 520 46.03 26.37 -9.14
CA GLN A 520 47.03 27.15 -9.86
C GLN A 520 48.46 26.69 -9.52
N SER A 521 48.80 26.40 -8.25
CA SER A 521 50.12 25.88 -7.89
C SER A 521 50.35 24.44 -8.39
N ARG A 522 49.29 23.61 -8.49
CA ARG A 522 49.34 22.34 -9.22
C ARG A 522 49.55 22.53 -10.72
N ASN A 523 48.89 23.51 -11.34
CA ASN A 523 49.12 23.86 -12.74
C ASN A 523 50.48 24.55 -13.00
N THR A 524 51.10 25.12 -11.96
CA THR A 524 52.42 25.78 -12.05
C THR A 524 53.58 24.83 -11.75
N ILE A 525 53.35 23.70 -11.08
CA ILE A 525 54.32 22.58 -10.98
C ILE A 525 54.22 21.64 -12.21
N SER A 526 53.21 21.82 -13.07
CA SER A 526 53.02 21.10 -14.33
C SER A 526 53.11 22.00 -15.56
N SER A 527 54.13 22.86 -15.68
CA SER A 527 54.39 23.56 -16.95
C SER A 527 55.83 24.03 -17.21
N THR A 528 56.85 23.40 -16.61
CA THR A 528 58.18 23.38 -17.23
C THR A 528 58.81 22.01 -17.07
N LEU A 529 58.55 21.12 -18.02
CA LEU A 529 59.39 19.94 -18.23
C LEU A 529 60.84 20.41 -18.35
N THR A 530 61.73 19.84 -17.55
CA THR A 530 63.18 19.99 -17.75
C THR A 530 63.56 19.43 -19.12
N ASP A 531 64.65 19.89 -19.73
CA ASP A 531 65.03 19.44 -21.07
C ASP A 531 65.31 17.92 -21.11
N THR A 532 65.80 17.35 -20.00
CA THR A 532 65.97 15.91 -19.80
C THR A 532 64.64 15.15 -19.70
N GLU A 533 63.60 15.73 -19.12
CA GLU A 533 62.25 15.12 -19.08
C GLU A 533 61.59 15.16 -20.47
N LYS A 534 61.82 16.22 -21.26
CA LYS A 534 61.34 16.28 -22.65
C LYS A 534 62.02 15.23 -23.53
N GLU A 535 63.33 15.05 -23.38
CA GLU A 535 64.06 14.01 -24.08
C GLU A 535 63.57 12.62 -23.69
N PHE A 536 63.37 12.35 -22.39
CA PHE A 536 62.80 11.09 -21.93
C PHE A 536 61.38 10.83 -22.49
N LEU A 537 60.52 11.84 -22.53
CA LEU A 537 59.17 11.71 -23.12
C LEU A 537 59.20 11.43 -24.63
N ASN A 538 60.20 11.92 -25.36
CA ASN A 538 60.37 11.58 -26.79
C ASN A 538 60.76 10.12 -26.97
N GLU A 539 61.62 9.58 -26.10
CA GLU A 539 61.99 8.16 -26.11
C GLU A 539 60.80 7.26 -25.75
N VAL A 540 59.97 7.68 -24.78
CA VAL A 540 58.70 6.99 -24.48
C VAL A 540 57.75 7.04 -25.67
N ARG A 541 57.62 8.19 -26.35
CA ARG A 541 56.80 8.33 -27.57
C ARG A 541 57.28 7.44 -28.70
N PHE A 542 58.59 7.24 -28.82
CA PHE A 542 59.18 6.32 -29.79
C PHE A 542 58.85 4.86 -29.47
N CYS A 543 58.87 4.46 -28.20
CA CYS A 543 58.52 3.09 -27.80
C CYS A 543 57.04 2.76 -28.09
N ILE A 544 56.13 3.72 -27.87
CA ILE A 544 54.69 3.49 -28.10
C ILE A 544 54.24 3.79 -29.53
N GLU A 545 55.15 4.13 -30.45
CA GLU A 545 54.80 4.55 -31.83
C GLU A 545 54.20 3.40 -32.65
N ASP A 546 54.58 2.15 -32.35
CA ASP A 546 54.19 0.98 -33.14
C ASP A 546 52.86 0.36 -32.70
N ASP A 547 52.68 0.02 -31.41
CA ASP A 547 51.49 -0.67 -30.90
C ASP A 547 50.76 0.05 -29.75
N GLY A 548 51.28 1.19 -29.31
CA GLY A 548 50.70 1.98 -28.21
C GLY A 548 50.88 1.35 -26.82
N VAL A 549 51.67 0.29 -26.69
CA VAL A 549 51.99 -0.40 -25.44
C VAL A 549 53.51 -0.32 -25.20
N ILE A 550 53.94 -0.54 -23.95
CA ILE A 550 55.37 -0.67 -23.64
C ILE A 550 55.63 -2.12 -23.28
N ASP A 551 56.38 -2.83 -24.11
CA ASP A 551 56.73 -4.23 -23.88
C ASP A 551 57.91 -4.40 -22.89
N ASN A 552 58.23 -5.65 -22.52
CA ASN A 552 59.33 -5.91 -21.58
C ASN A 552 60.70 -5.44 -22.09
N SER A 553 60.92 -5.46 -23.39
CA SER A 553 62.18 -5.02 -24.00
C SER A 553 62.31 -3.49 -24.01
N GLU A 554 61.21 -2.80 -24.28
CA GLU A 554 61.07 -1.34 -24.25
C GLU A 554 61.12 -0.82 -22.81
N GLN A 555 60.54 -1.53 -21.85
CA GLN A 555 60.65 -1.18 -20.43
C GLN A 555 62.11 -1.26 -19.96
N ILE A 556 62.87 -2.27 -20.40
CA ILE A 556 64.30 -2.40 -20.11
C ILE A 556 65.09 -1.23 -20.74
N PHE A 557 64.74 -0.84 -21.97
CA PHE A 557 65.32 0.32 -22.64
C PHE A 557 65.01 1.62 -21.88
N LEU A 558 63.75 1.88 -21.56
CA LEU A 558 63.32 3.08 -20.82
C LEU A 558 63.92 3.16 -19.43
N ASN A 559 64.14 2.03 -18.75
CA ASN A 559 64.83 1.99 -17.45
C ASN A 559 66.31 2.40 -17.58
N LYS A 560 67.01 2.00 -18.64
CA LYS A 560 68.38 2.45 -18.93
C LYS A 560 68.43 3.92 -19.32
N THR A 561 67.46 4.36 -20.11
CA THR A 561 67.33 5.75 -20.57
C THR A 561 67.01 6.68 -19.40
N ARG A 562 66.17 6.23 -18.44
CA ARG A 562 65.91 6.90 -17.16
C ARG A 562 67.19 7.13 -16.36
N GLU A 563 68.01 6.08 -16.18
CA GLU A 563 69.27 6.18 -15.44
C GLU A 563 70.25 7.14 -16.12
N LYS A 564 70.30 7.11 -17.46
CA LYS A 564 71.13 8.02 -18.27
C LYS A 564 70.73 9.49 -18.11
N PHE A 565 69.43 9.77 -17.97
CA PHE A 565 68.90 11.12 -17.77
C PHE A 565 68.77 11.54 -16.30
N GLY A 566 69.16 10.69 -15.35
CA GLY A 566 69.13 11.01 -13.92
C GLY A 566 67.72 11.14 -13.33
N LEU A 567 66.72 10.50 -13.94
CA LEU A 567 65.33 10.54 -13.48
C LEU A 567 65.07 9.49 -12.39
N THR A 568 64.27 9.83 -11.38
CA THR A 568 63.83 8.85 -10.38
C THR A 568 62.85 7.85 -11.00
N GLU A 569 62.76 6.66 -10.41
CA GLU A 569 61.86 5.61 -10.89
C GLU A 569 60.40 6.07 -10.85
N GLU A 570 60.00 6.77 -9.78
CA GLU A 570 58.65 7.29 -9.62
C GLU A 570 58.32 8.36 -10.68
N ARG A 571 59.27 9.25 -10.99
CA ARG A 571 59.07 10.33 -11.95
C ARG A 571 59.03 9.82 -13.39
N ALA A 572 59.86 8.85 -13.73
CA ALA A 572 59.84 8.20 -15.03
C ALA A 572 58.53 7.44 -15.26
N LYS A 573 58.03 6.77 -14.22
CA LYS A 573 56.74 6.09 -14.27
C LYS A 573 55.57 7.07 -14.43
N GLU A 574 55.58 8.19 -13.71
CA GLU A 574 54.60 9.26 -13.87
C GLU A 574 54.59 9.84 -15.30
N LEU A 575 55.77 10.05 -15.90
CA LEU A 575 55.91 10.53 -17.28
C LEU A 575 55.40 9.50 -18.30
N GLN A 576 55.68 8.21 -18.10
CA GLN A 576 55.13 7.13 -18.93
C GLN A 576 53.60 7.06 -18.83
N GLU A 577 53.06 7.07 -17.62
CA GLU A 577 51.61 7.07 -17.38
C GLU A 577 50.92 8.33 -17.95
N SER A 578 51.62 9.46 -18.01
CA SER A 578 51.09 10.69 -18.62
C SER A 578 50.88 10.59 -20.13
N LEU A 579 51.65 9.74 -20.82
CA LEU A 579 51.52 9.46 -22.25
C LEU A 579 50.60 8.26 -22.54
N LEU A 580 50.54 7.29 -21.63
CA LEU A 580 49.72 6.08 -21.75
C LEU A 580 48.26 6.30 -21.35
N LYS A 581 47.94 7.34 -20.57
CA LYS A 581 46.54 7.71 -20.28
C LYS A 581 45.87 8.26 -21.54
N PRO A 582 44.82 7.61 -22.08
CA PRO A 582 44.07 8.18 -23.19
C PRO A 582 43.47 9.50 -22.74
N GLN A 583 43.85 10.60 -23.40
CA GLN A 583 43.18 11.87 -23.23
C GLN A 583 41.83 11.80 -23.94
N PHE A 584 40.78 11.58 -23.17
CA PHE A 584 39.41 11.78 -23.63
C PHE A 584 39.05 13.25 -23.52
N THR A 585 38.50 13.80 -24.61
CA THR A 585 37.80 15.08 -24.60
C THR A 585 36.60 15.02 -23.64
N GLU A 586 36.09 16.18 -23.22
CA GLU A 586 34.95 16.21 -22.29
C GLU A 586 33.71 15.51 -22.87
N ASN A 587 33.47 15.66 -24.17
CA ASN A 587 32.40 14.96 -24.87
C ASN A 587 32.62 13.44 -24.92
N GLU A 588 33.87 12.98 -25.07
CA GLU A 588 34.18 11.55 -25.03
C GLU A 588 34.01 10.96 -23.63
N LYS A 589 34.29 11.72 -22.56
CA LYS A 589 34.02 11.27 -21.17
C LYS A 589 32.53 11.16 -20.89
N GLU A 590 31.75 12.14 -21.33
CA GLU A 590 30.29 12.10 -21.23
C GLU A 590 29.71 10.93 -22.04
N TYR A 591 30.26 10.67 -23.24
CA TYR A 591 29.90 9.49 -24.03
C TYR A 591 30.21 8.18 -23.28
N ILE A 592 31.41 8.07 -22.69
CA ILE A 592 31.83 6.89 -21.91
C ILE A 592 30.94 6.66 -20.68
N ASN A 593 30.58 7.72 -19.95
CA ASN A 593 29.67 7.62 -18.80
C ASN A 593 28.27 7.16 -19.24
N ALA A 594 27.78 7.67 -20.37
CA ALA A 594 26.50 7.23 -20.92
C ALA A 594 26.52 5.75 -21.35
N LEU A 595 27.67 5.24 -21.82
CA LEU A 595 27.85 3.82 -22.14
C LEU A 595 27.88 2.93 -20.88
N SER A 596 28.49 3.38 -19.79
CA SER A 596 28.57 2.58 -18.55
C SER A 596 27.19 2.39 -17.88
N GLU A 597 26.29 3.36 -18.01
CA GLU A 597 24.89 3.23 -17.56
C GLU A 597 24.07 2.22 -18.38
N LEU A 598 24.50 1.91 -19.61
CA LEU A 598 23.85 0.94 -20.50
C LEU A 598 24.41 -0.48 -20.37
N MET A 599 25.50 -0.67 -19.61
CA MET A 599 26.14 -1.97 -19.44
C MET A 599 25.36 -2.87 -18.47
N ILE A 600 25.17 -4.12 -18.87
CA ILE A 600 24.72 -5.21 -18.01
C ILE A 600 25.80 -6.29 -18.07
N ASP A 601 26.34 -6.70 -16.92
CA ASP A 601 27.43 -7.69 -16.81
C ASP A 601 28.68 -7.36 -17.67
N GLY A 602 29.02 -6.07 -17.79
CA GLY A 602 30.20 -5.62 -18.54
C GLY A 602 30.06 -5.68 -20.06
N GLN A 603 28.84 -5.87 -20.58
CA GLN A 603 28.55 -5.80 -22.02
C GLN A 603 27.37 -4.87 -22.30
N ILE A 604 27.39 -4.23 -23.46
CA ILE A 604 26.25 -3.45 -23.95
C ILE A 604 25.31 -4.43 -24.67
N PRO A 605 24.08 -4.64 -24.18
CA PRO A 605 23.14 -5.55 -24.82
C PRO A 605 22.72 -5.03 -26.21
N GLU A 606 22.48 -5.94 -27.15
CA GLU A 606 22.11 -5.61 -28.54
C GLU A 606 20.85 -4.71 -28.61
N SER A 607 19.93 -4.86 -27.65
CA SER A 607 18.75 -4.02 -27.48
C SER A 607 19.06 -2.53 -27.21
N ALA A 608 20.25 -2.22 -26.70
CA ALA A 608 20.68 -0.86 -26.36
C ALA A 608 21.47 -0.17 -27.49
N GLN A 609 21.78 -0.84 -28.61
CA GLN A 609 22.57 -0.26 -29.72
C GLN A 609 21.94 1.02 -30.30
N ARG A 610 20.60 1.09 -30.38
CA ARG A 610 19.91 2.30 -30.86
C ARG A 610 20.08 3.50 -29.91
N ILE A 611 20.32 3.24 -28.62
CA ILE A 611 20.56 4.27 -27.60
C ILE A 611 22.03 4.72 -27.65
N VAL A 612 22.96 3.79 -27.84
CA VAL A 612 24.38 4.08 -28.10
C VAL A 612 24.54 5.02 -29.30
N GLU A 613 23.88 4.70 -30.42
CA GLU A 613 23.86 5.55 -31.63
C GLU A 613 23.33 6.96 -31.34
N ARG A 614 22.36 7.07 -30.42
CA ARG A 614 21.78 8.36 -30.03
C ARG A 614 22.75 9.17 -29.17
N PHE A 615 23.47 8.54 -28.24
CA PHE A 615 24.50 9.20 -27.44
C PHE A 615 25.70 9.63 -28.28
N ARG A 616 26.11 8.82 -29.26
CA ARG A 616 27.15 9.17 -30.22
C ARG A 616 26.84 10.48 -30.93
N ASN A 617 25.60 10.60 -31.43
CA ASN A 617 25.13 11.82 -32.07
C ASN A 617 24.98 12.99 -31.08
N LEU A 618 24.54 12.73 -29.84
CA LEU A 618 24.32 13.75 -28.81
C LEU A 618 25.64 14.42 -28.39
N TYR A 619 26.71 13.65 -28.26
CA TYR A 619 28.03 14.13 -27.86
C TYR A 619 28.95 14.43 -29.05
N GLU A 620 28.42 14.38 -30.26
CA GLU A 620 29.14 14.69 -31.51
C GLU A 620 30.41 13.86 -31.71
N ILE A 621 30.35 12.57 -31.35
CA ILE A 621 31.47 11.63 -31.50
C ILE A 621 31.43 10.98 -32.89
N ASP A 622 32.55 11.05 -33.61
CA ASP A 622 32.68 10.39 -34.91
C ASP A 622 32.53 8.86 -34.80
N GLU A 623 31.97 8.22 -35.83
CA GLU A 623 31.69 6.79 -35.84
C GLU A 623 32.95 5.93 -35.66
N GLN A 624 34.09 6.34 -36.25
CA GLN A 624 35.34 5.62 -36.09
C GLN A 624 35.84 5.74 -34.66
N ARG A 625 35.71 6.93 -34.06
CA ARG A 625 36.15 7.21 -32.70
C ARG A 625 35.29 6.53 -31.64
N ALA A 626 33.97 6.49 -31.83
CA ALA A 626 33.05 5.77 -30.96
C ALA A 626 33.38 4.26 -30.92
N ASN A 627 33.64 3.65 -32.07
CA ASN A 627 34.03 2.24 -32.17
C ASN A 627 35.36 1.93 -31.46
N GLU A 628 36.33 2.84 -31.49
CA GLU A 628 37.59 2.69 -30.74
C GLU A 628 37.35 2.73 -29.22
N ILE A 629 36.53 3.66 -28.76
CA ILE A 629 36.17 3.83 -27.34
C ILE A 629 35.42 2.59 -26.83
N GLU A 630 34.42 2.13 -27.58
CA GLU A 630 33.60 0.97 -27.24
C GLU A 630 34.43 -0.32 -27.21
N LYS A 631 35.35 -0.53 -28.17
CA LYS A 631 36.26 -1.68 -28.15
C LYS A 631 37.22 -1.64 -26.96
N LYS A 632 37.75 -0.47 -26.60
CA LYS A 632 38.64 -0.31 -25.45
C LYS A 632 37.89 -0.55 -24.13
N TYR A 633 36.64 -0.10 -24.02
CA TYR A 633 35.82 -0.29 -22.81
C TYR A 633 35.20 -1.69 -22.70
N ALA A 634 34.94 -2.38 -23.82
CA ALA A 634 34.42 -3.75 -23.83
C ALA A 634 35.48 -4.82 -23.54
N HIS A 635 36.78 -4.48 -23.51
CA HIS A 635 37.88 -5.43 -23.26
C HIS A 635 38.72 -5.06 -22.03
N GLY A 636 38.27 -4.09 -21.22
CA GLY A 636 38.97 -3.62 -20.02
C GLY A 636 38.31 -4.04 -18.72
N LEU A 637 38.44 -5.32 -18.36
CA LEU A 637 38.34 -5.84 -16.99
C LEU A 637 39.44 -6.87 -16.75
#